data_AF-A0A1F4DGE5-F1
#
_entry.id   AF-A0A1F4DGE5-F1
#
_cell.length_a   1.000
_cell.length_b   1.000
_cell.length_c   1.000
_cell.angle_alpha   90.00
_cell.angle_beta   90.00
_cell.angle_gamma   90.00
#
_symmetry.space_group_name_H-M   'P 1'
#
loop_
_entity.id
_entity.type
_entity.pdbx_description
1 polymer ?
#
loop_
_entity_poly.entity_id
_entity_poly.type
_entity_poly.pdbx_seq_one_letter_code
_entity_poly.pdbx_strand_id
1 'polypeptide(L)' 'MICAPRPLCQANVEVYQSEINRKQGTKLNMPVVYYSQLLSVAYGGTLKEAGLDGHIIQPKKLQDIAVKVVGKR' A
#
# COMPACT_ATOMS: atom_id res chain seq x y z
N MET A 1 2.94 -2.73 7.19
CA MET A 1 3.03 -2.00 5.91
C MET A 1 4.50 -1.88 5.56
N ILE A 2 4.89 -2.26 4.35
CA ILE A 2 6.27 -2.18 3.87
C ILE A 2 6.32 -1.16 2.73
N CYS A 3 7.38 -0.35 2.66
CA CYS A 3 7.67 0.49 1.50
C CYS A 3 8.70 -0.21 0.61
N ALA A 4 8.34 -0.49 -0.63
CA ALA A 4 9.22 -1.11 -1.60
C ALA A 4 9.95 -0.03 -2.43
N PRO A 5 11.25 -0.21 -2.73
CA PRO A 5 12.02 0.78 -3.50
C PRO A 5 11.84 0.67 -5.01
N ARG A 6 11.19 -0.40 -5.53
CA ARG A 6 10.94 -0.62 -6.96
C ARG A 6 9.57 -1.29 -7.20
N PRO A 7 8.88 -1.03 -8.33
CA PRO A 7 7.56 -1.61 -8.63
C PRO A 7 7.54 -3.14 -8.60
N LEU A 8 8.57 -3.80 -9.15
CA LEU A 8 8.65 -5.26 -9.15
C LEU A 8 8.77 -5.83 -7.72
N CYS A 9 9.46 -5.13 -6.83
CA CYS A 9 9.55 -5.53 -5.42
C CYS A 9 8.19 -5.38 -4.73
N GLN A 10 7.43 -4.31 -5.01
CA GLN A 10 6.08 -4.16 -4.49
C GLN A 10 5.19 -5.32 -4.94
N ALA A 11 5.13 -5.58 -6.25
CA ALA A 11 4.31 -6.63 -6.83
C ALA A 11 4.64 -8.01 -6.25
N ASN A 12 5.92 -8.37 -6.17
CA ASN A 12 6.33 -9.66 -5.63
C ASN A 12 5.96 -9.81 -4.15
N VAL A 13 6.24 -8.81 -3.30
CA VAL A 13 5.95 -8.91 -1.86
C VAL A 13 4.45 -8.86 -1.58
N GLU A 14 3.64 -8.27 -2.45
CA GLU A 14 2.19 -8.21 -2.29
C GLU A 14 1.50 -9.49 -2.79
N VAL A 15 1.77 -9.93 -4.02
CA VAL A 15 1.09 -11.05 -4.68
C VAL A 15 1.40 -12.40 -4.01
N TYR A 16 2.65 -12.62 -3.61
CA TYR A 16 3.08 -13.93 -3.10
C TYR A 16 2.74 -14.19 -1.63
N GLN A 17 2.11 -13.26 -0.90
CA GLN A 17 1.77 -13.49 0.52
C GLN A 17 0.85 -14.70 0.71
N SER A 18 -0.08 -14.94 -0.22
CA SER A 18 -0.96 -16.11 -0.19
C SER A 18 -0.18 -17.43 -0.28
N GLU A 19 0.84 -17.46 -1.13
CA GLU A 19 1.73 -18.62 -1.28
C GLU A 19 2.63 -18.80 -0.07
N ILE A 20 3.20 -17.72 0.47
CA ILE A 20 4.01 -17.74 1.69
C ILE A 20 3.17 -18.26 2.86
N ASN A 21 1.94 -17.78 3.00
CA ASN A 21 1.00 -18.26 4.02
C ASN A 21 0.76 -19.77 3.90
N ARG A 22 0.57 -20.28 2.68
CA ARG A 22 0.38 -21.72 2.41
C ARG A 22 1.62 -22.55 2.72
N LYS A 23 2.82 -22.10 2.31
CA LYS A 23 4.07 -22.85 2.45
C LYS A 23 4.62 -22.83 3.88
N GLN A 24 4.43 -21.72 4.59
CA GLN A 24 5.06 -21.46 5.89
C GLN A 24 4.08 -21.50 7.06
N GLY A 25 2.79 -21.78 6.83
CA GLY A 25 1.76 -21.77 7.88
C GLY A 25 1.53 -20.40 8.51
N THR A 26 1.85 -19.33 7.78
CA THR A 26 1.73 -17.93 8.25
C THR A 26 0.39 -17.32 7.86
N LYS A 27 0.07 -16.13 8.41
CA LYS A 27 -1.16 -15.37 8.14
C LYS A 27 -0.84 -13.91 7.83
N LEU A 28 0.09 -13.70 6.91
CA LEU A 28 0.47 -12.38 6.42
C LEU A 28 -0.70 -11.77 5.63
N ASN A 29 -1.00 -10.52 5.95
CA ASN A 29 -1.95 -9.67 5.23
C ASN A 29 -1.42 -8.23 5.26
N MET A 30 -0.20 -8.07 4.79
CA MET A 30 0.58 -6.84 4.94
C MET A 30 0.46 -5.98 3.67
N PRO A 31 -0.01 -4.73 3.76
CA PRO A 31 0.00 -3.84 2.61
C PRO A 31 1.44 -3.45 2.24
N VAL A 32 1.71 -3.36 0.93
CA VAL A 32 3.03 -2.99 0.38
C VAL A 32 2.85 -1.80 -0.54
N VAL A 33 3.51 -0.69 -0.25
CA VAL A 33 3.38 0.57 -0.99
C VAL A 33 4.68 0.92 -1.70
N TYR A 34 4.57 1.68 -2.80
CA TYR A 34 5.72 2.35 -3.40
C TYR A 34 5.90 3.74 -2.79
N TYR A 35 7.15 4.21 -2.70
CA TYR A 35 7.45 5.47 -2.04
C TYR A 35 6.72 6.68 -2.67
N SER A 36 6.48 6.68 -3.99
CA SER A 36 5.75 7.79 -4.63
C SER A 36 4.29 7.88 -4.18
N GLN A 37 3.67 6.76 -3.79
CA GLN A 37 2.32 6.75 -3.24
C GLN A 37 2.28 7.44 -1.87
N LEU A 38 3.32 7.21 -1.05
CA LEU A 38 3.49 7.90 0.24
C LEU A 38 3.69 9.40 0.05
N LEU A 39 4.54 9.79 -0.92
CA LEU A 39 4.78 11.20 -1.24
C LEU A 39 3.51 11.88 -1.76
N SER A 40 2.74 11.21 -2.62
CA SER A 40 1.46 11.72 -3.13
C SER A 40 0.50 12.04 -1.98
N VAL A 41 0.35 11.12 -1.01
CA VAL A 41 -0.47 11.37 0.19
C VAL A 41 0.08 12.52 1.03
N ALA A 42 1.40 12.57 1.24
CA ALA A 42 2.03 13.63 2.04
C ALA A 42 1.82 15.03 1.43
N TYR A 43 1.78 15.13 0.10
CA TYR A 43 1.50 16.37 -0.61
C TYR A 43 0.00 16.66 -0.81
N GLY A 44 -0.87 15.89 -0.15
CA GLY A 44 -2.32 16.09 -0.17
C GLY A 44 -3.00 15.63 -1.46
N GLY A 45 -2.43 14.62 -2.12
CA GLY A 45 -3.08 13.89 -3.20
C GLY A 45 -4.22 13.00 -2.68
N THR A 46 -5.25 12.83 -3.50
CA THR A 46 -6.40 11.96 -3.24
C THR A 46 -6.02 10.47 -3.33
N LEU A 47 -6.91 9.61 -2.82
CA LEU A 47 -6.76 8.14 -2.90
C LEU A 47 -6.47 7.65 -4.33
N LYS A 48 -7.18 8.23 -5.30
CA LYS A 48 -7.09 7.88 -6.72
C LYS A 48 -5.80 8.41 -7.35
N GLU A 49 -5.39 9.63 -7.02
CA GLU A 49 -4.11 10.20 -7.50
C GLU A 49 -2.90 9.47 -6.91
N ALA A 50 -3.01 8.98 -5.67
CA ALA A 50 -1.98 8.17 -5.03
C ALA A 50 -2.01 6.69 -5.48
N GLY A 51 -3.01 6.27 -6.27
CA GLY A 51 -3.19 4.90 -6.74
C GLY A 51 -3.33 3.89 -5.59
N LEU A 52 -3.94 4.29 -4.47
CA LEU A 52 -4.10 3.44 -3.29
C LEU A 52 -5.30 2.48 -3.38
N ASP A 53 -6.18 2.70 -4.35
CA ASP A 53 -7.34 1.87 -4.66
C ASP A 53 -6.97 0.59 -5.43
N GLY A 54 -5.84 0.59 -6.16
CA GLY A 54 -5.36 -0.55 -6.94
C GLY A 54 -4.59 -1.63 -6.16
N HIS A 55 -4.48 -1.53 -4.84
CA HIS A 55 -3.76 -2.52 -4.01
C HIS A 55 -4.55 -3.81 -3.88
N ILE A 56 -3.86 -4.96 -3.96
CA ILE A 56 -4.45 -6.27 -3.66
C ILE A 56 -4.74 -6.36 -2.15
N ILE A 57 -3.78 -5.93 -1.33
CA ILE A 57 -3.93 -5.82 0.12
C ILE A 57 -4.07 -4.36 0.49
N GLN A 58 -5.31 -3.94 0.74
CA GLN A 58 -5.68 -2.54 0.91
C GLN A 58 -4.94 -1.87 2.09
N PRO A 59 -4.19 -0.77 1.87
CA PRO A 59 -3.45 -0.04 2.90
C PRO A 59 -4.36 0.89 3.72
N LYS A 60 -5.35 0.33 4.43
CA LYS A 60 -6.43 1.09 5.12
C LYS A 60 -5.92 2.29 5.94
N LYS A 61 -4.87 2.09 6.75
CA LYS A 61 -4.29 3.17 7.56
C LYS A 61 -3.80 4.35 6.73
N LEU A 62 -3.20 4.09 5.57
CA LEU A 62 -2.71 5.14 4.66
C LEU A 62 -3.87 5.80 3.93
N GLN A 63 -4.90 5.04 3.56
CA GLN A 63 -6.13 5.55 2.97
C GLN A 63 -6.83 6.53 3.92
N ASP A 64 -6.95 6.17 5.20
CA ASP A 64 -7.52 7.04 6.24
C ASP A 64 -6.71 8.34 6.41
N ILE A 65 -5.38 8.25 6.32
CA ILE A 65 -4.50 9.43 6.35
C ILE A 65 -4.75 10.31 5.12
N ALA A 66 -4.83 9.75 3.93
CA ALA A 66 -5.09 10.50 2.70
C ALA A 66 -6.41 11.28 2.79
N VAL A 67 -7.48 10.66 3.28
CA VAL A 67 -8.78 11.33 3.48
C VAL A 67 -8.65 12.49 4.47
N LYS A 68 -7.94 12.30 5.58
CA LYS A 68 -7.73 13.35 6.60
C LYS A 68 -6.86 14.51 6.10
N VAL A 69 -5.83 14.23 5.30
CA VAL A 69 -4.93 15.26 4.77
C VAL A 69 -5.65 16.10 3.71
N VAL A 70 -6.37 15.46 2.79
CA VAL A 70 -7.16 16.16 1.76
C VAL A 70 -8.26 17.01 2.39
N GLY A 71 -8.97 16.51 3.41
CA GLY A 71 -10.03 17.26 4.09
C GLY A 71 -9.57 18.46 4.92
N LYS A 72 -8.26 18.67 5.07
CA LYS A 72 -7.66 19.85 5.73
C LYS A 72 -7.19 20.93 4.76
N ARG A 73 -7.33 20.69 3.45
CA ARG A 73 -6.89 21.59 2.38
C ARG A 73 -7.97 22.60 2.00
#